data_AF-A0A9W6X4M3-F1
#
_entry.id   AF-A0A9W6X4M3-F1
#
_cell.length_a   1.000
_cell.length_b   1.000
_cell.length_c   1.000
_cell.angle_alpha   90.00
_cell.angle_beta   90.00
_cell.angle_gamma   90.00
#
_symmetry.space_group_name_H-M   'P 1'
#
loop_
_entity.id
_entity.type
_entity.pdbx_description
1 polymer ?
#
loop_
_entity_poly.entity_id
_entity_poly.type
_entity_poly.pdbx_seq_one_letter_code
_entity_poly.pdbx_strand_id
1 'polypeptide(L)'
;MVKLFCAIAGVAGSAFPVDIDAGQSVGDLKKAIWDEIKEKFIHNDKFRSVVASDLQLSLAKTADGKWLTQLDALQGVSDTSGYKHQQFSDAELRDVGLDSGDLGEVSRAEKAAGKGHVHVLVVVPKGVGDDVALIGPSAAPPAAMHRHPERLKRWAAINEMIRQKDRDGNEKTSNQDTNRKRKNRDIDSSVPYSSLSWADFEPILPMEDFDLQAKTVPDKVVKQLHARLAQLLKLYGDIYSGKEAKRQLFIVAVIEAVCLLLGDVTILVEEDVIGKNVRVHGRFEFVLKRGRKRISIVEAKRDDIPQGIAQNVAGLEALCDVEGLERTFGIVTNYLEWVFISDDDETIRRIDETLKVRRSMPSKESLKEILGMIYGMLSNSN
;
A
#
# COMPACT_ATOMS: atom_id res chain seq x y z
N MET A 1 -33.93 21.20 -13.30
CA MET A 1 -33.50 19.78 -13.45
C MET A 1 -32.87 19.54 -14.81
N VAL A 2 -31.58 19.18 -14.81
CA VAL A 2 -30.77 18.77 -15.95
C VAL A 2 -30.31 17.33 -15.75
N LYS A 3 -30.08 16.61 -16.86
CA LYS A 3 -29.56 15.24 -16.84
C LYS A 3 -28.13 15.23 -17.36
N LEU A 4 -27.19 15.11 -16.43
CA LEU A 4 -25.78 15.02 -16.73
C LEU A 4 -25.38 13.56 -16.91
N PHE A 5 -24.39 13.32 -17.76
CA PHE A 5 -23.72 12.03 -17.88
C PHE A 5 -22.30 12.17 -17.37
N CYS A 6 -21.97 11.38 -16.37
CA CYS A 6 -20.69 11.38 -15.67
C CYS A 6 -19.93 10.11 -16.03
N ALA A 7 -18.60 10.18 -16.10
CA ALA A 7 -17.75 9.01 -16.26
C ALA A 7 -16.56 9.10 -15.29
N ILE A 8 -16.08 7.95 -14.81
CA ILE A 8 -14.98 7.87 -13.86
C ILE A 8 -13.66 7.73 -14.63
N ALA A 9 -12.74 8.66 -14.38
CA ALA A 9 -11.42 8.63 -15.01
C ALA A 9 -10.67 7.34 -14.65
N GLY A 10 -10.08 6.69 -15.65
CA GLY A 10 -9.34 5.44 -15.52
C GLY A 10 -10.20 4.19 -15.30
N VAL A 11 -11.53 4.29 -15.41
CA VAL A 11 -12.45 3.13 -15.32
C VAL A 11 -13.23 3.01 -16.63
N ALA A 12 -12.91 1.97 -17.41
CA ALA A 12 -13.61 1.66 -18.65
C ALA A 12 -15.09 1.34 -18.38
N GLY A 13 -15.99 1.86 -19.22
CA GLY A 13 -17.44 1.57 -19.14
C GLY A 13 -18.15 2.20 -17.93
N SER A 14 -17.58 3.25 -17.34
CA SER A 14 -18.08 3.87 -16.11
C SER A 14 -19.08 5.02 -16.33
N ALA A 15 -19.66 5.15 -17.51
CA ALA A 15 -20.59 6.24 -17.78
C ALA A 15 -21.95 6.00 -17.10
N PHE A 16 -22.44 6.97 -16.32
CA PHE A 16 -23.75 6.91 -15.65
C PHE A 16 -24.46 8.26 -15.64
N PRO A 17 -25.80 8.28 -15.64
CA PRO A 17 -26.57 9.52 -15.56
C PRO A 17 -26.67 10.04 -14.11
N VAL A 18 -26.77 11.36 -13.97
CA VAL A 18 -27.08 12.08 -12.72
C VAL A 18 -28.12 13.16 -13.03
N ASP A 19 -29.24 13.15 -12.30
CA ASP A 19 -30.28 14.18 -12.41
C ASP A 19 -30.09 15.21 -11.27
N ILE A 20 -29.94 16.50 -11.63
CA ILE A 20 -29.65 17.58 -10.67
C ILE A 20 -30.25 18.92 -11.14
N ASP A 21 -30.49 19.89 -10.25
CA ASP A 21 -30.91 21.23 -10.69
C ASP A 21 -29.71 22.09 -11.14
N ALA A 22 -29.84 22.83 -12.26
CA ALA A 22 -28.77 23.67 -12.79
C ALA A 22 -28.48 24.92 -11.91
N GLY A 23 -29.36 25.28 -10.97
CA GLY A 23 -29.09 26.27 -9.93
C GLY A 23 -28.40 25.71 -8.69
N GLN A 24 -28.12 24.41 -8.62
CA GLN A 24 -27.34 23.85 -7.52
C GLN A 24 -25.84 24.07 -7.72
N SER A 25 -25.08 23.83 -6.66
CA SER A 25 -23.64 24.03 -6.63
C SER A 25 -22.86 22.82 -7.17
N VAL A 26 -21.59 23.02 -7.50
CA VAL A 26 -20.64 21.93 -7.79
C VAL A 26 -20.51 20.96 -6.61
N GLY A 27 -20.64 21.44 -5.37
CA GLY A 27 -20.64 20.62 -4.17
C GLY A 27 -21.84 19.68 -4.10
N ASP A 28 -23.03 20.16 -4.46
CA ASP A 28 -24.24 19.34 -4.55
C ASP A 28 -24.09 18.27 -5.65
N LEU A 29 -23.46 18.63 -6.78
CA LEU A 29 -23.15 17.68 -7.85
C LEU A 29 -22.17 16.60 -7.39
N LYS A 30 -21.11 16.94 -6.64
CA LYS A 30 -20.20 15.94 -6.05
C LYS A 30 -20.95 14.95 -5.17
N LYS A 31 -21.90 15.44 -4.36
CA LYS A 31 -22.73 14.59 -3.50
C LYS A 31 -23.63 13.66 -4.33
N ALA A 32 -24.32 14.17 -5.35
CA ALA A 32 -25.18 13.36 -6.21
C ALA A 32 -24.40 12.26 -6.95
N ILE A 33 -23.22 12.62 -7.50
CA ILE A 33 -22.30 11.66 -8.13
C ILE A 33 -21.84 10.60 -7.13
N TRP A 34 -21.51 11.00 -5.91
CA TRP A 34 -21.06 10.08 -4.87
C TRP A 34 -22.13 9.07 -4.48
N ASP A 35 -23.39 9.49 -4.37
CA ASP A 35 -24.49 8.58 -4.05
C ASP A 35 -24.71 7.54 -5.16
N GLU A 36 -24.59 7.94 -6.44
CA GLU A 36 -24.60 7.01 -7.59
C GLU A 36 -23.41 6.04 -7.58
N ILE A 37 -22.21 6.52 -7.24
CA ILE A 37 -21.01 5.68 -7.13
C ILE A 37 -21.18 4.65 -6.01
N LYS A 38 -21.70 5.05 -4.85
CA LYS A 38 -22.00 4.14 -3.74
C LYS A 38 -23.04 3.09 -4.09
N GLU A 39 -24.03 3.38 -4.93
CA GLU A 39 -25.02 2.37 -5.27
C GLU A 39 -24.46 1.37 -6.30
N LYS A 40 -23.76 1.88 -7.32
CA LYS A 40 -23.37 1.10 -8.50
C LYS A 40 -21.97 0.48 -8.42
N PHE A 41 -21.09 1.04 -7.59
CA PHE A 41 -19.66 0.67 -7.55
C PHE A 41 -19.15 0.33 -6.14
N ILE A 42 -20.01 0.16 -5.13
CA ILE A 42 -19.60 -0.22 -3.76
C ILE A 42 -18.90 -1.57 -3.64
N HIS A 43 -19.07 -2.44 -4.64
CA HIS A 43 -18.35 -3.71 -4.76
C HIS A 43 -16.91 -3.54 -5.25
N ASN A 44 -16.51 -2.32 -5.64
CA ASN A 44 -15.16 -1.99 -6.05
C ASN A 44 -14.47 -1.22 -4.92
N ASP A 45 -13.43 -1.82 -4.34
CA ASP A 45 -12.74 -1.32 -3.15
C ASP A 45 -12.16 0.09 -3.33
N LYS A 46 -11.91 0.53 -4.57
CA LYS A 46 -11.46 1.90 -4.89
C LYS A 46 -12.43 2.98 -4.43
N PHE A 47 -13.71 2.66 -4.27
CA PHE A 47 -14.76 3.61 -3.88
C PHE A 47 -15.21 3.41 -2.43
N ARG A 48 -14.59 2.49 -1.67
CA ARG A 48 -15.06 2.14 -0.32
C ARG A 48 -14.63 3.15 0.76
N SER A 49 -13.53 3.88 0.53
CA SER A 49 -12.96 4.86 1.46
C SER A 49 -13.09 6.32 1.01
N VAL A 50 -13.61 6.54 -0.20
CA VAL A 50 -13.76 7.87 -0.79
C VAL A 50 -14.93 8.59 -0.12
N VAL A 51 -14.88 9.91 0.01
CA VAL A 51 -16.07 10.72 0.37
C VAL A 51 -16.35 11.75 -0.72
N ALA A 52 -17.58 12.26 -0.78
CA ALA A 52 -18.00 13.20 -1.83
C ALA A 52 -17.07 14.43 -1.96
N SER A 53 -16.50 14.90 -0.84
CA SER A 53 -15.57 16.04 -0.84
C SER A 53 -14.26 15.77 -1.58
N ASP A 54 -13.85 14.51 -1.67
CA ASP A 54 -12.59 14.12 -2.30
C ASP A 54 -12.73 14.11 -3.83
N LEU A 55 -13.93 13.87 -4.36
CA LEU A 55 -14.16 13.83 -5.80
C LEU A 55 -13.68 15.12 -6.47
N GLN A 56 -12.83 14.97 -7.49
CA GLN A 56 -12.40 16.05 -8.36
C GLN A 56 -13.20 15.97 -9.66
N LEU A 57 -13.86 17.08 -10.03
CA LEU A 57 -14.72 17.13 -11.21
C LEU A 57 -14.06 17.96 -12.31
N SER A 58 -14.15 17.47 -13.54
CA SER A 58 -13.68 18.20 -14.73
C SER A 58 -14.78 18.22 -15.79
N LEU A 59 -14.90 19.34 -16.50
CA LEU A 59 -15.80 19.45 -17.63
C LEU A 59 -15.26 18.55 -18.75
N ALA A 60 -16.03 17.55 -19.18
CA ALA A 60 -15.62 16.58 -20.21
C ALA A 60 -15.66 17.16 -21.63
N LYS A 61 -15.32 18.45 -21.75
CA LYS A 61 -15.30 19.24 -22.98
C LYS A 61 -13.87 19.65 -23.27
N THR A 62 -13.38 19.34 -24.45
CA THR A 62 -12.05 19.70 -24.92
C THR A 62 -11.97 21.19 -25.27
N ALA A 63 -10.75 21.71 -25.44
CA ALA A 63 -10.52 23.14 -25.69
C ALA A 63 -11.15 23.66 -27.01
N ASP A 64 -11.37 22.78 -27.98
CA ASP A 64 -12.10 23.04 -29.22
C ASP A 64 -13.64 22.99 -29.06
N GLY A 65 -14.13 22.80 -27.83
CA GLY A 65 -15.55 22.82 -27.50
C GLY A 65 -16.29 21.51 -27.75
N LYS A 66 -15.58 20.41 -28.03
CA LYS A 66 -16.18 19.09 -28.27
C LYS A 66 -16.34 18.33 -26.96
N TRP A 67 -17.50 17.69 -26.77
CA TRP A 67 -17.72 16.80 -25.64
C TRP A 67 -17.09 15.43 -25.89
N LEU A 68 -16.58 14.81 -24.83
CA LEU A 68 -16.28 13.38 -24.82
C LEU A 68 -17.55 12.57 -25.08
N THR A 69 -17.40 11.44 -25.76
CA THR A 69 -18.52 10.52 -26.00
C THR A 69 -18.52 9.37 -25.00
N GLN A 70 -19.66 8.71 -24.85
CA GLN A 70 -19.74 7.48 -24.04
C GLN A 70 -18.88 6.35 -24.62
N LEU A 71 -18.60 6.34 -25.92
CA LEU A 71 -17.67 5.41 -26.55
C LEU A 71 -16.23 5.66 -26.08
N ASP A 72 -15.82 6.92 -25.96
CA ASP A 72 -14.50 7.28 -25.41
C ASP A 72 -14.39 6.83 -23.95
N ALA A 73 -15.43 7.07 -23.14
CA ALA A 73 -15.50 6.59 -21.76
C ALA A 73 -15.54 5.06 -21.64
N LEU A 74 -16.11 4.36 -22.63
CA LEU A 74 -16.10 2.89 -22.68
C LEU A 74 -14.68 2.34 -22.85
N GLN A 75 -13.82 3.03 -23.61
CA GLN A 75 -12.42 2.66 -23.79
C GLN A 75 -11.54 3.04 -22.58
N GLY A 76 -12.06 3.88 -21.69
CA GLY A 76 -11.37 4.36 -20.50
C GLY A 76 -10.57 5.63 -20.79
N VAL A 77 -10.90 6.72 -20.09
CA VAL A 77 -10.19 8.02 -20.19
C VAL A 77 -9.36 8.20 -18.92
N SER A 78 -8.03 8.07 -19.02
CA SER A 78 -7.11 8.16 -17.87
C SER A 78 -6.48 9.54 -17.71
N ASP A 79 -6.20 10.24 -18.80
CA ASP A 79 -5.64 11.59 -18.77
C ASP A 79 -6.75 12.64 -18.69
N THR A 80 -6.75 13.41 -17.59
CA THR A 80 -7.72 14.47 -17.35
C THR A 80 -7.11 15.89 -17.44
N SER A 81 -5.81 16.00 -17.75
CA SER A 81 -5.07 17.28 -17.72
C SER A 81 -5.55 18.30 -18.75
N GLY A 82 -6.16 17.85 -19.85
CA GLY A 82 -6.72 18.70 -20.91
C GLY A 82 -8.12 19.24 -20.65
N TYR A 83 -8.74 18.93 -19.50
CA TYR A 83 -10.12 19.32 -19.19
C TYR A 83 -10.18 20.40 -18.12
N LYS A 84 -11.19 21.27 -18.21
CA LYS A 84 -11.39 22.34 -17.24
C LYS A 84 -11.82 21.77 -15.88
N HIS A 85 -10.95 21.86 -14.88
CA HIS A 85 -11.24 21.45 -13.50
C HIS A 85 -12.21 22.41 -12.79
N GLN A 86 -13.18 21.85 -12.08
CA GLN A 86 -14.12 22.60 -11.25
C GLN A 86 -13.59 22.68 -9.82
N GLN A 87 -12.87 23.75 -9.53
CA GLN A 87 -12.12 23.91 -8.27
C GLN A 87 -12.99 24.37 -7.09
N PHE A 88 -14.03 25.17 -7.37
CA PHE A 88 -14.83 25.83 -6.34
C PHE A 88 -16.16 25.11 -6.15
N SER A 89 -16.40 24.59 -4.94
CA SER A 89 -17.60 23.80 -4.62
C SER A 89 -18.88 24.63 -4.54
N ASP A 90 -18.78 25.95 -4.36
CA ASP A 90 -19.90 26.89 -4.26
C ASP A 90 -20.34 27.48 -5.61
N ALA A 91 -19.57 27.25 -6.68
CA ALA A 91 -19.96 27.68 -8.02
C ALA A 91 -21.26 26.98 -8.47
N GLU A 92 -22.19 27.74 -9.04
CA GLU A 92 -23.43 27.19 -9.59
C GLU A 92 -23.17 26.44 -10.91
N LEU A 93 -23.90 25.36 -11.14
CA LEU A 93 -23.73 24.52 -12.35
C LEU A 93 -23.92 25.32 -13.66
N ARG A 94 -24.84 26.29 -13.64
CA ARG A 94 -25.07 27.20 -14.78
C ARG A 94 -23.86 28.07 -15.14
N ASP A 95 -23.06 28.47 -14.16
CA ASP A 95 -21.92 29.37 -14.36
C ASP A 95 -20.66 28.61 -14.80
N VAL A 96 -20.67 27.29 -14.67
CA VAL A 96 -19.54 26.41 -15.03
C VAL A 96 -19.75 25.63 -16.32
N GLY A 97 -20.81 25.93 -17.08
CA GLY A 97 -21.12 25.32 -18.38
C GLY A 97 -21.82 23.96 -18.28
N LEU A 98 -22.56 23.74 -17.18
CA LEU A 98 -23.40 22.55 -16.94
C LEU A 98 -24.89 22.90 -16.88
N ASP A 99 -25.31 23.97 -17.58
CA ASP A 99 -26.72 24.27 -17.83
C ASP A 99 -27.25 23.50 -19.04
N SER A 100 -28.55 23.23 -19.04
CA SER A 100 -29.34 22.64 -20.12
C SER A 100 -29.04 23.20 -21.51
N GLY A 101 -28.83 24.52 -21.63
CA GLY A 101 -28.51 25.19 -22.89
C GLY A 101 -27.11 24.86 -23.45
N ASP A 102 -26.19 24.45 -22.59
CA ASP A 102 -24.76 24.26 -22.94
C ASP A 102 -24.36 22.80 -23.17
N LEU A 103 -25.24 21.84 -22.85
CA LEU A 103 -24.96 20.40 -22.94
C LEU A 103 -24.92 19.88 -24.40
N GLY A 104 -25.49 20.64 -25.34
CA GLY A 104 -25.57 20.28 -26.75
C GLY A 104 -26.55 19.13 -27.03
N GLU A 105 -27.12 19.12 -28.24
CA GLU A 105 -28.04 18.06 -28.65
C GLU A 105 -27.32 16.93 -29.41
N VAL A 106 -27.70 15.70 -29.11
CA VAL A 106 -27.25 14.50 -29.84
C VAL A 106 -28.47 13.73 -30.28
N SER A 107 -28.53 13.34 -31.56
CA SER A 107 -29.67 12.63 -32.12
C SER A 107 -29.87 11.26 -31.45
N ARG A 108 -31.09 10.71 -31.54
CA ARG A 108 -31.39 9.39 -30.99
C ARG A 108 -30.51 8.29 -31.60
N ALA A 109 -30.21 8.40 -32.90
CA ALA A 109 -29.37 7.44 -33.62
C ALA A 109 -27.91 7.49 -33.14
N GLU A 110 -27.36 8.68 -32.91
CA GLU A 110 -26.00 8.86 -32.40
C GLU A 110 -25.88 8.41 -30.93
N LYS A 111 -26.88 8.70 -30.10
CA LYS A 111 -26.96 8.16 -28.73
C LYS A 111 -26.94 6.63 -28.73
N ALA A 112 -27.72 5.99 -29.60
CA ALA A 112 -27.74 4.53 -29.74
C ALA A 112 -26.40 3.94 -30.22
N ALA A 113 -25.61 4.73 -30.96
CA ALA A 113 -24.26 4.37 -31.38
C ALA A 113 -23.17 4.71 -30.35
N GLY A 114 -23.53 5.08 -29.11
CA GLY A 114 -22.58 5.43 -28.05
C GLY A 114 -21.93 6.80 -28.20
N LYS A 115 -22.36 7.63 -29.16
CA LYS A 115 -21.84 8.99 -29.38
C LYS A 115 -22.49 10.05 -28.49
N GLY A 116 -23.31 9.63 -27.51
CA GLY A 116 -23.86 10.54 -26.52
C GLY A 116 -22.77 11.22 -25.70
N HIS A 117 -22.98 12.48 -25.33
CA HIS A 117 -22.00 13.26 -24.58
C HIS A 117 -21.83 12.74 -23.14
N VAL A 118 -20.58 12.70 -22.69
CA VAL A 118 -20.17 12.74 -21.29
C VAL A 118 -19.94 14.21 -20.97
N HIS A 119 -20.54 14.68 -19.87
CA HIS A 119 -20.52 16.09 -19.47
C HIS A 119 -19.48 16.32 -18.35
N VAL A 120 -19.31 15.32 -17.47
CA VAL A 120 -18.43 15.43 -16.31
C VAL A 120 -17.50 14.21 -16.25
N LEU A 121 -16.20 14.48 -16.13
CA LEU A 121 -15.21 13.48 -15.74
C LEU A 121 -15.00 13.56 -14.23
N VAL A 122 -15.15 12.42 -13.57
CA VAL A 122 -14.98 12.26 -12.13
C VAL A 122 -13.62 11.61 -11.89
N VAL A 123 -12.71 12.38 -11.30
CA VAL A 123 -11.45 11.87 -10.78
C VAL A 123 -11.69 11.54 -9.31
N VAL A 124 -11.52 10.28 -8.98
CA VAL A 124 -11.52 9.82 -7.60
C VAL A 124 -10.07 9.90 -7.11
N PRO A 125 -9.73 10.79 -6.15
CA PRO A 125 -8.40 10.77 -5.58
C PRO A 125 -8.19 9.42 -4.96
N LYS A 126 -7.11 8.80 -5.39
CA LYS A 126 -6.60 7.64 -4.70
C LYS A 126 -6.23 8.11 -3.29
N GLY A 127 -6.82 7.47 -2.27
CA GLY A 127 -6.54 7.80 -0.88
C GLY A 127 -5.04 7.94 -0.68
N VAL A 128 -4.61 9.01 0.03
CA VAL A 128 -3.22 9.44 0.23
C VAL A 128 -2.25 8.25 0.20
N GLY A 129 -1.70 8.01 -0.98
CA GLY A 129 -0.94 6.80 -1.30
C GLY A 129 -0.58 6.68 -2.79
N ASP A 130 -0.76 7.76 -3.56
CA ASP A 130 -0.67 7.69 -5.03
C ASP A 130 -0.03 8.93 -5.66
N ASP A 131 0.76 9.69 -4.90
CA ASP A 131 1.68 10.69 -5.45
C ASP A 131 3.07 10.09 -5.67
N VAL A 132 3.27 9.53 -6.87
CA VAL A 132 4.59 9.57 -7.52
C VAL A 132 4.41 10.28 -8.85
N ALA A 133 4.78 11.56 -8.86
CA ALA A 133 4.84 12.38 -10.06
C ALA A 133 5.69 11.72 -11.15
N LEU A 134 5.07 11.53 -12.32
CA LEU A 134 5.72 11.15 -13.56
C LEU A 134 6.59 12.31 -14.05
N ILE A 135 7.91 12.14 -13.99
CA ILE A 135 8.84 12.88 -14.84
C ILE A 135 8.79 12.24 -16.24
N GLY A 136 8.76 13.08 -17.27
CA GLY A 136 8.36 12.79 -18.65
C GLY A 136 9.10 11.68 -19.42
N PRO A 137 8.70 11.47 -20.70
CA PRO A 137 8.95 10.23 -21.42
C PRO A 137 10.39 10.17 -21.92
N SER A 138 11.16 9.20 -21.42
CA SER A 138 12.31 8.67 -22.17
C SER A 138 12.65 7.27 -21.69
N ALA A 139 11.89 6.30 -22.16
CA ALA A 139 12.34 4.99 -22.65
C ALA A 139 11.09 4.17 -22.97
N ALA A 140 11.20 3.30 -23.98
CA ALA A 140 10.16 2.37 -24.42
C ALA A 140 9.41 1.68 -23.26
N PRO A 141 8.14 1.27 -23.47
CA PRO A 141 7.36 0.59 -22.44
C PRO A 141 8.16 -0.59 -21.86
N PRO A 142 8.23 -0.75 -20.53
CA PRO A 142 8.82 -1.94 -19.94
C PRO A 142 8.11 -3.14 -20.54
N ALA A 143 8.86 -4.03 -21.17
CA ALA A 143 8.39 -5.34 -21.53
C ALA A 143 7.61 -5.93 -20.34
N ALA A 144 6.46 -6.55 -20.60
CA ALA A 144 5.63 -7.20 -19.60
C ALA A 144 6.53 -7.89 -18.56
N MET A 145 6.56 -7.37 -17.33
CA MET A 145 7.40 -7.86 -16.24
C MET A 145 7.25 -9.39 -16.15
N HIS A 146 8.20 -10.12 -16.72
CA HIS A 146 8.26 -11.56 -16.60
C HIS A 146 8.66 -11.83 -15.16
N ARG A 147 7.68 -12.16 -14.33
CA ARG A 147 7.90 -12.51 -12.93
C ARG A 147 8.56 -13.87 -12.86
N HIS A 148 9.55 -14.02 -11.99
CA HIS A 148 10.35 -15.24 -11.91
C HIS A 148 9.48 -16.46 -11.58
N PRO A 149 9.65 -17.61 -12.27
CA PRO A 149 8.81 -18.79 -12.08
C PRO A 149 8.78 -19.31 -10.64
N GLU A 150 9.92 -19.29 -9.93
CA GLU A 150 9.97 -19.77 -8.54
C GLU A 150 9.17 -18.88 -7.59
N ARG A 151 9.18 -17.56 -7.80
CA ARG A 151 8.35 -16.65 -7.02
C ARG A 151 6.87 -16.87 -7.27
N LEU A 152 6.47 -17.07 -8.53
CA LEU A 152 5.08 -17.39 -8.86
C LEU A 152 4.61 -18.70 -8.21
N LYS A 153 5.48 -19.72 -8.11
CA LYS A 153 5.19 -20.96 -7.37
C LYS A 153 4.97 -20.68 -5.88
N ARG A 154 5.83 -19.86 -5.26
CA ARG A 154 5.66 -19.48 -3.84
C ARG A 154 4.35 -18.74 -3.60
N TRP A 155 3.99 -17.79 -4.46
CA TRP A 155 2.71 -17.08 -4.36
C TRP A 155 1.50 -18.01 -4.50
N ALA A 156 1.57 -18.96 -5.44
CA ALA A 156 0.53 -19.98 -5.60
C ALA A 156 0.40 -20.86 -4.33
N ALA A 157 1.53 -21.27 -3.74
CA ALA A 157 1.56 -22.06 -2.51
C ALA A 157 0.98 -21.28 -1.30
N ILE A 158 1.35 -20.00 -1.15
CA ILE A 158 0.80 -19.12 -0.10
C ILE A 158 -0.72 -19.01 -0.27
N ASN A 159 -1.20 -18.72 -1.48
CA ASN A 159 -2.63 -18.59 -1.76
C ASN A 159 -3.39 -19.90 -1.51
N GLU A 160 -2.80 -21.05 -1.83
CA GLU A 160 -3.43 -22.34 -1.58
C GLU A 160 -3.50 -22.66 -0.08
N MET A 161 -2.44 -22.37 0.67
CA MET A 161 -2.45 -22.49 2.13
C MET A 161 -3.56 -21.64 2.76
N ILE A 162 -3.72 -20.39 2.30
CA ILE A 162 -4.78 -19.48 2.77
C ILE A 162 -6.16 -20.08 2.47
N ARG A 163 -6.39 -20.55 1.24
CA ARG A 163 -7.64 -21.21 0.85
C ARG A 163 -7.95 -22.44 1.70
N GLN A 164 -6.94 -23.25 2.01
CA GLN A 164 -7.13 -24.43 2.86
C GLN A 164 -7.54 -24.00 4.28
N LYS A 165 -6.87 -22.99 4.84
CA LYS A 165 -7.16 -22.47 6.19
C LYS A 165 -8.58 -21.91 6.31
N ASP A 166 -9.05 -21.22 5.28
CA ASP A 166 -10.41 -20.70 5.27
C ASP A 166 -11.46 -21.80 5.05
N ARG A 167 -11.17 -22.83 4.24
CA ARG A 167 -12.00 -24.04 4.14
C ARG A 167 -12.12 -24.75 5.48
N ASP A 168 -11.00 -25.07 6.14
CA ASP A 168 -10.97 -25.73 7.44
C ASP A 168 -11.71 -24.91 8.52
N GLY A 169 -11.56 -23.59 8.47
CA GLY A 169 -12.27 -22.65 9.34
C GLY A 169 -13.78 -22.69 9.13
N ASN A 170 -14.23 -22.69 7.87
CA ASN A 170 -15.64 -22.76 7.51
C ASN A 170 -16.27 -24.13 7.88
N GLU A 171 -15.57 -25.24 7.66
CA GLU A 171 -16.04 -26.59 8.04
C GLU A 171 -16.23 -26.73 9.56
N LYS A 172 -15.26 -26.24 10.36
CA LYS A 172 -15.38 -26.21 11.84
C LYS A 172 -16.56 -25.36 12.31
N THR A 173 -16.93 -24.34 11.55
CA THR A 173 -18.07 -23.47 11.85
C THR A 173 -19.40 -24.11 11.50
N SER A 174 -19.44 -24.94 10.44
CA SER A 174 -20.62 -25.70 10.03
C SER A 174 -20.97 -26.85 10.99
N ASN A 175 -19.97 -27.43 11.66
CA ASN A 175 -20.13 -28.63 12.49
C ASN A 175 -20.30 -28.37 14.00
N GLN A 176 -20.22 -27.11 14.45
CA GLN A 176 -20.41 -26.74 15.86
C GLN A 176 -21.66 -25.88 16.05
N ASP A 177 -22.64 -26.42 16.78
CA ASP A 177 -23.80 -25.71 17.31
C ASP A 177 -23.34 -24.64 18.31
N THR A 178 -22.90 -23.49 17.78
CA THR A 178 -22.47 -22.36 18.60
C THR A 178 -23.37 -21.18 18.29
N ASN A 179 -24.10 -20.74 19.31
CA ASN A 179 -24.96 -19.53 19.33
C ASN A 179 -24.21 -18.21 19.08
N ARG A 180 -23.03 -18.23 18.47
CA ARG A 180 -22.29 -17.07 17.98
C ARG A 180 -22.21 -17.17 16.47
N LYS A 181 -22.94 -16.29 15.77
CA LYS A 181 -22.86 -16.09 14.31
C LYS A 181 -21.40 -15.79 13.89
N ARG A 182 -20.59 -16.82 13.67
CA ARG A 182 -19.33 -16.71 12.93
C ARG A 182 -19.72 -16.64 11.45
N LYS A 183 -19.41 -15.53 10.79
CA LYS A 183 -19.62 -15.38 9.35
C LYS A 183 -18.65 -16.32 8.63
N ASN A 184 -19.15 -17.10 7.66
CA ASN A 184 -18.28 -17.85 6.76
C ASN A 184 -17.30 -16.89 6.09
N ARG A 185 -16.03 -17.29 6.01
CA ARG A 185 -15.00 -16.54 5.31
C ARG A 185 -15.12 -16.77 3.81
N ASP A 186 -14.96 -15.70 3.05
CA ASP A 186 -14.83 -15.78 1.59
C ASP A 186 -13.45 -16.37 1.25
N ILE A 187 -13.45 -17.52 0.58
CA ILE A 187 -12.26 -18.32 0.27
C ILE A 187 -11.34 -17.58 -0.72
N ASP A 188 -11.88 -16.60 -1.46
CA ASP A 188 -11.11 -15.81 -2.41
C ASP A 188 -10.67 -14.43 -1.89
N SER A 189 -11.02 -14.11 -0.65
CA SER A 189 -10.60 -12.85 -0.03
C SER A 189 -9.12 -12.87 0.40
N SER A 190 -8.49 -11.70 0.41
CA SER A 190 -7.16 -11.53 1.01
C SER A 190 -7.26 -11.61 2.53
N VAL A 191 -6.23 -12.17 3.18
CA VAL A 191 -6.17 -12.25 4.65
C VAL A 191 -5.10 -11.32 5.22
N PRO A 192 -5.29 -10.82 6.45
CA PRO A 192 -4.24 -10.08 7.11
C PRO A 192 -3.07 -11.04 7.43
N TYR A 193 -1.85 -10.67 7.04
CA TYR A 193 -0.60 -11.35 7.41
C TYR A 193 -0.47 -11.67 8.91
N SER A 194 -1.09 -10.88 9.80
CA SER A 194 -1.11 -11.09 11.26
C SER A 194 -2.01 -12.26 11.69
N SER A 195 -2.84 -12.79 10.79
CA SER A 195 -3.63 -14.01 11.02
C SER A 195 -2.89 -15.29 10.60
N LEU A 196 -1.72 -15.15 9.98
CA LEU A 196 -0.84 -16.23 9.55
C LEU A 196 0.28 -16.40 10.58
N SER A 197 0.76 -17.62 10.71
CA SER A 197 1.79 -18.02 11.67
C SER A 197 2.96 -18.67 10.95
N TRP A 198 4.12 -18.76 11.60
CA TRP A 198 5.28 -19.40 10.97
C TRP A 198 5.02 -20.87 10.64
N ALA A 199 4.25 -21.58 11.46
CA ALA A 199 3.86 -22.97 11.20
C ALA A 199 3.07 -23.14 9.88
N ASP A 200 2.36 -22.10 9.42
CA ASP A 200 1.70 -22.12 8.13
C ASP A 200 2.71 -21.99 6.96
N PHE A 201 3.79 -21.24 7.18
CA PHE A 201 4.77 -20.91 6.14
C PHE A 201 5.96 -21.86 6.08
N GLU A 202 6.37 -22.45 7.19
CA GLU A 202 7.54 -23.34 7.28
C GLU A 202 7.56 -24.44 6.21
N PRO A 203 6.43 -25.11 5.85
CA PRO A 203 6.43 -26.12 4.80
C PRO A 203 6.53 -25.57 3.37
N ILE A 204 6.22 -24.29 3.15
CA ILE A 204 6.07 -23.68 1.82
C ILE A 204 7.18 -22.65 1.50
N LEU A 205 7.81 -22.08 2.52
CA LEU A 205 8.83 -21.03 2.42
C LEU A 205 10.07 -21.46 3.20
N PRO A 206 10.86 -22.42 2.68
CA PRO A 206 12.11 -22.80 3.31
C PRO A 206 13.06 -21.60 3.34
N MET A 207 13.79 -21.46 4.46
CA MET A 207 14.75 -20.39 4.67
C MET A 207 16.17 -20.95 4.68
N GLU A 208 17.07 -20.26 3.98
CA GLU A 208 18.51 -20.53 3.99
C GLU A 208 19.24 -19.56 4.92
N ASP A 209 20.51 -19.86 5.21
CA ASP A 209 21.39 -18.95 5.95
C ASP A 209 21.72 -17.72 5.10
N PHE A 210 21.60 -16.55 5.69
CA PHE A 210 21.96 -15.29 5.05
C PHE A 210 23.39 -14.91 5.40
N ASP A 211 24.28 -14.99 4.42
CA ASP A 211 25.65 -14.46 4.52
C ASP A 211 25.67 -12.93 4.41
N LEU A 212 25.09 -12.26 5.42
CA LEU A 212 25.09 -10.80 5.54
C LEU A 212 26.27 -10.36 6.40
N GLN A 213 27.27 -9.78 5.75
CA GLN A 213 28.43 -9.20 6.43
C GLN A 213 28.14 -7.77 6.88
N ALA A 214 28.37 -7.48 8.16
CA ALA A 214 28.24 -6.13 8.70
C ALA A 214 29.25 -5.18 8.05
N LYS A 215 28.77 -4.07 7.49
CA LYS A 215 29.64 -3.03 6.95
C LYS A 215 30.17 -2.12 8.06
N THR A 216 31.36 -1.57 7.84
CA THR A 216 31.99 -0.67 8.81
C THR A 216 31.17 0.60 9.00
N VAL A 217 30.82 0.90 10.26
CA VAL A 217 30.13 2.12 10.68
C VAL A 217 31.10 3.02 11.47
N PRO A 218 31.11 4.34 11.25
CA PRO A 218 31.98 5.25 12.00
C PRO A 218 31.69 5.24 13.50
N ASP A 219 32.74 5.17 14.33
CA ASP A 219 32.61 5.14 15.80
C ASP A 219 31.85 6.35 16.36
N LYS A 220 31.89 7.49 15.67
CA LYS A 220 31.13 8.69 16.05
C LYS A 220 29.62 8.41 16.03
N VAL A 221 29.12 7.70 15.01
CA VAL A 221 27.69 7.34 14.88
C VAL A 221 27.30 6.41 16.03
N VAL A 222 28.11 5.38 16.31
CA VAL A 222 27.89 4.44 17.41
C VAL A 222 27.85 5.16 18.77
N LYS A 223 28.80 6.08 19.00
CA LYS A 223 28.85 6.89 20.24
C LYS A 223 27.62 7.79 20.39
N GLN A 224 27.18 8.43 19.31
CA GLN A 224 25.99 9.29 19.30
C GLN A 224 24.72 8.49 19.58
N LEU A 225 24.53 7.36 18.91
CA LEU A 225 23.41 6.46 19.16
C LEU A 225 23.42 5.95 20.60
N HIS A 226 24.56 5.48 21.09
CA HIS A 226 24.67 5.00 22.46
C HIS A 226 24.31 6.10 23.49
N ALA A 227 24.68 7.36 23.24
CA ALA A 227 24.27 8.48 24.08
C ALA A 227 22.75 8.74 23.98
N ARG A 228 22.16 8.65 22.78
CA ARG A 228 20.71 8.79 22.57
C ARG A 228 19.92 7.70 23.29
N LEU A 229 20.36 6.45 23.21
CA LEU A 229 19.73 5.32 23.90
C LEU A 229 19.79 5.49 25.43
N ALA A 230 20.90 6.00 25.97
CA ALA A 230 21.00 6.33 27.39
C ALA A 230 19.99 7.42 27.82
N GLN A 231 19.75 8.42 26.96
CA GLN A 231 18.72 9.43 27.21
C GLN A 231 17.31 8.82 27.17
N LEU A 232 17.03 7.94 26.20
CA LEU A 232 15.74 7.24 26.12
C LEU A 232 15.48 6.39 27.36
N LEU A 233 16.47 5.63 27.84
CA LEU A 233 16.33 4.87 29.09
C LEU A 233 16.04 5.76 30.30
N LYS A 234 16.69 6.93 30.38
CA LYS A 234 16.44 7.88 31.48
C LYS A 234 15.02 8.43 31.46
N LEU A 235 14.45 8.64 30.27
CA LEU A 235 13.13 9.25 30.10
C LEU A 235 11.99 8.23 30.19
N TYR A 236 12.18 7.03 29.63
CA TYR A 236 11.12 6.05 29.40
C TYR A 236 11.30 4.75 30.20
N GLY A 237 12.39 4.63 30.97
CA GLY A 237 12.73 3.44 31.76
C GLY A 237 13.41 2.34 30.94
N ASP A 238 13.60 1.18 31.55
CA ASP A 238 14.17 0.02 30.88
C ASP A 238 13.28 -0.53 29.75
N ILE A 239 13.85 -1.40 28.92
CA ILE A 239 13.18 -2.02 27.77
C ILE A 239 12.30 -3.24 28.13
N TYR A 240 12.48 -3.78 29.34
CA TYR A 240 11.82 -5.01 29.80
C TYR A 240 10.43 -4.73 30.37
N SER A 241 10.19 -3.51 30.83
CA SER A 241 8.89 -3.01 31.27
C SER A 241 8.16 -2.30 30.13
N GLY A 242 6.85 -2.10 30.21
CA GLY A 242 6.09 -1.21 29.31
C GLY A 242 5.47 -1.86 28.07
N LYS A 243 4.88 -1.03 27.18
CA LYS A 243 4.11 -1.44 25.99
C LYS A 243 4.93 -1.29 24.69
N GLU A 244 4.47 -1.92 23.61
CA GLU A 244 5.04 -1.92 22.24
C GLU A 244 5.53 -0.53 21.79
N ALA A 245 4.70 0.51 21.94
CA ALA A 245 5.05 1.90 21.58
C ALA A 245 6.36 2.40 22.22
N LYS A 246 6.75 1.90 23.39
CA LYS A 246 8.04 2.24 23.99
C LYS A 246 9.21 1.59 23.24
N ARG A 247 9.10 0.31 22.84
CA ARG A 247 10.15 -0.41 22.11
C ARG A 247 10.43 0.26 20.78
N GLN A 248 9.39 0.77 20.11
CA GLN A 248 9.52 1.54 18.87
C GLN A 248 10.47 2.74 19.01
N LEU A 249 10.47 3.46 20.14
CA LEU A 249 11.40 4.58 20.36
C LEU A 249 12.88 4.15 20.30
N PHE A 250 13.18 2.93 20.75
CA PHE A 250 14.54 2.38 20.74
C PHE A 250 14.90 1.81 19.37
N ILE A 251 13.97 1.10 18.71
CA ILE A 251 14.13 0.58 17.35
C ILE A 251 14.37 1.74 16.37
N VAL A 252 13.53 2.78 16.43
CA VAL A 252 13.61 3.97 15.58
C VAL A 252 14.97 4.66 15.73
N ALA A 253 15.49 4.79 16.95
CA ALA A 253 16.81 5.38 17.16
C ALA A 253 17.94 4.63 16.43
N VAL A 254 17.88 3.29 16.38
CA VAL A 254 18.88 2.46 15.68
C VAL A 254 18.78 2.67 14.16
N ILE A 255 17.57 2.62 13.60
CA ILE A 255 17.37 2.80 12.14
C ILE A 255 17.70 4.23 11.69
N GLU A 256 17.35 5.25 12.49
CA GLU A 256 17.64 6.65 12.22
C GLU A 256 19.16 6.88 12.14
N ALA A 257 19.94 6.25 13.02
CA ALA A 257 21.39 6.38 13.00
C ALA A 257 22.01 5.92 11.68
N VAL A 258 21.47 4.86 11.07
CA VAL A 258 21.93 4.37 9.75
C VAL A 258 21.39 5.23 8.62
N CYS A 259 20.11 5.63 8.67
CA CYS A 259 19.50 6.47 7.65
C CYS A 259 20.19 7.84 7.55
N LEU A 260 20.49 8.46 8.69
CA LEU A 260 21.23 9.72 8.77
C LEU A 260 22.68 9.59 8.31
N LEU A 261 23.31 8.44 8.56
CA LEU A 261 24.66 8.16 8.04
C LEU A 261 24.67 8.09 6.50
N LEU A 262 23.63 7.52 5.89
CA LEU A 262 23.50 7.41 4.45
C LEU A 262 23.06 8.71 3.76
N GLY A 263 22.17 9.47 4.41
CA GLY A 263 21.72 10.79 3.95
C GLY A 263 20.68 10.79 2.83
N ASP A 264 20.42 9.64 2.19
CA ASP A 264 19.52 9.48 1.04
C ASP A 264 18.48 8.36 1.24
N VAL A 265 18.15 8.06 2.51
CA VAL A 265 17.16 7.05 2.89
C VAL A 265 15.91 7.73 3.45
N THR A 266 14.75 7.33 2.96
CA THR A 266 13.44 7.74 3.50
C THR A 266 12.90 6.67 4.41
N ILE A 267 12.46 7.05 5.61
CA ILE A 267 11.72 6.16 6.52
C ILE A 267 10.23 6.40 6.28
N LEU A 268 9.54 5.38 5.79
CA LEU A 268 8.10 5.36 5.67
C LEU A 268 7.51 4.68 6.92
N VAL A 269 6.39 5.17 7.42
CA VAL A 269 5.81 4.76 8.70
C VAL A 269 4.40 4.26 8.46
N GLU A 270 4.05 3.10 9.04
CA GLU A 270 2.73 2.49 8.90
C GLU A 270 2.31 2.24 7.44
N GLU A 271 3.21 1.67 6.65
CA GLU A 271 2.97 1.40 5.22
C GLU A 271 2.07 0.19 5.01
N ASP A 272 0.87 0.43 4.49
CA ASP A 272 -0.06 -0.61 4.08
C ASP A 272 0.38 -1.27 2.76
N VAL A 273 0.37 -2.59 2.74
CA VAL A 273 0.67 -3.41 1.56
C VAL A 273 -0.47 -4.37 1.33
N ILE A 274 -1.03 -4.37 0.12
CA ILE A 274 -2.11 -5.27 -0.31
C ILE A 274 -1.63 -5.98 -1.56
N GLY A 275 -1.35 -7.28 -1.46
CA GLY A 275 -0.90 -8.08 -2.59
C GLY A 275 -1.95 -8.13 -3.70
N LYS A 276 -1.50 -8.05 -4.95
CA LYS A 276 -2.30 -8.16 -6.18
C LYS A 276 -2.51 -9.62 -6.60
N ASN A 277 -1.50 -10.44 -6.38
CA ASN A 277 -1.37 -11.84 -6.78
C ASN A 277 -1.04 -12.74 -5.58
N VAL A 278 -0.54 -12.17 -4.49
CA VAL A 278 -0.47 -12.83 -3.17
C VAL A 278 -1.67 -12.35 -2.33
N ARG A 279 -2.46 -13.27 -1.78
CA ARG A 279 -3.71 -12.98 -1.04
C ARG A 279 -3.44 -12.54 0.40
N VAL A 280 -2.47 -11.65 0.56
CA VAL A 280 -2.05 -11.14 1.85
C VAL A 280 -2.15 -9.63 1.84
N HIS A 281 -2.65 -9.06 2.92
CA HIS A 281 -2.53 -7.65 3.22
C HIS A 281 -1.94 -7.43 4.61
N GLY A 282 -1.30 -6.30 4.82
CA GLY A 282 -0.65 -5.98 6.09
C GLY A 282 -0.14 -4.56 6.14
N ARG A 283 0.45 -4.20 7.28
CA ARG A 283 1.02 -2.88 7.53
C ARG A 283 2.41 -3.00 8.13
N PHE A 284 3.45 -2.55 7.44
CA PHE A 284 4.76 -2.51 8.08
C PHE A 284 4.83 -1.34 9.06
N GLU A 285 5.39 -1.57 10.26
CA GLU A 285 5.63 -0.48 11.21
C GLU A 285 6.57 0.56 10.59
N PHE A 286 7.64 0.11 9.92
CA PHE A 286 8.54 0.98 9.17
C PHE A 286 8.97 0.34 7.85
N VAL A 287 9.19 1.16 6.82
CA VAL A 287 9.86 0.73 5.59
C VAL A 287 10.99 1.70 5.27
N LEU A 288 12.22 1.19 5.21
CA LEU A 288 13.37 1.97 4.78
C LEU A 288 13.44 1.93 3.25
N LYS A 289 13.30 3.09 2.62
CA LYS A 289 13.31 3.27 1.17
C LYS A 289 14.57 4.00 0.74
N ARG A 290 15.35 3.35 -0.13
CA ARG A 290 16.50 3.94 -0.81
C ARG A 290 16.48 3.56 -2.28
N GLY A 291 16.02 4.46 -3.14
CA GLY A 291 15.73 4.12 -4.55
C GLY A 291 14.71 2.98 -4.66
N ARG A 292 15.10 1.89 -5.34
CA ARG A 292 14.28 0.65 -5.45
C ARG A 292 14.45 -0.32 -4.27
N LYS A 293 15.46 -0.14 -3.41
CA LYS A 293 15.63 -1.01 -2.24
C LYS A 293 14.54 -0.71 -1.20
N ARG A 294 14.00 -1.78 -0.62
CA ARG A 294 13.04 -1.75 0.49
C ARG A 294 13.58 -2.63 1.61
N ILE A 295 13.65 -2.09 2.82
CA ILE A 295 13.80 -2.88 4.05
C ILE A 295 12.55 -2.67 4.88
N SER A 296 11.69 -3.67 4.95
CA SER A 296 10.44 -3.61 5.70
C SER A 296 10.65 -4.18 7.10
N ILE A 297 10.24 -3.41 8.11
CA ILE A 297 10.51 -3.71 9.52
C ILE A 297 9.20 -4.08 10.20
N VAL A 298 9.23 -5.22 10.91
CA VAL A 298 8.13 -5.69 11.76
C VAL A 298 8.58 -5.72 13.22
N GLU A 299 7.80 -5.09 14.09
CA GLU A 299 8.01 -5.23 15.54
C GLU A 299 7.48 -6.59 16.01
N ALA A 300 8.33 -7.40 16.63
CA ALA A 300 7.93 -8.66 17.24
C ALA A 300 7.19 -8.41 18.56
N LYS A 301 5.85 -8.39 18.45
CA LYS A 301 4.94 -8.17 19.57
C LYS A 301 4.97 -9.36 20.53
N ARG A 302 4.90 -9.06 21.84
CA ARG A 302 4.92 -10.06 22.92
C ARG A 302 6.14 -10.99 22.89
N ASP A 303 7.24 -10.53 22.30
CA ASP A 303 8.48 -11.32 22.14
C ASP A 303 8.28 -12.58 21.26
N ASP A 304 7.27 -12.58 20.40
CA ASP A 304 6.99 -13.65 19.44
C ASP A 304 7.71 -13.38 18.10
N ILE A 305 9.02 -13.66 18.08
CA ILE A 305 9.87 -13.51 16.89
C ILE A 305 9.34 -14.36 15.72
N PRO A 306 8.96 -15.64 15.88
CA PRO A 306 8.38 -16.44 14.79
C PRO A 306 7.14 -15.80 14.15
N GLN A 307 6.23 -15.24 14.96
CA GLN A 307 5.06 -14.52 14.46
C GLN A 307 5.44 -13.22 13.73
N GLY A 308 6.50 -12.55 14.17
CA GLY A 308 7.08 -11.41 13.45
C GLY A 308 7.67 -11.81 12.10
N ILE A 309 8.36 -12.95 12.01
CA ILE A 309 8.92 -13.51 10.76
C ILE A 309 7.80 -13.84 9.77
N ALA A 310 6.75 -14.52 10.23
CA ALA A 310 5.60 -14.86 9.39
C ALA A 310 4.95 -13.61 8.76
N GLN A 311 4.71 -12.57 9.58
CA GLN A 311 4.21 -11.30 9.10
C GLN A 311 5.18 -10.65 8.11
N ASN A 312 6.47 -10.59 8.45
CA ASN A 312 7.44 -9.91 7.63
C ASN A 312 7.52 -10.55 6.23
N VAL A 313 7.77 -11.86 6.14
CA VAL A 313 7.89 -12.58 4.87
C VAL A 313 6.63 -12.49 4.02
N ALA A 314 5.46 -12.67 4.62
CA ALA A 314 4.19 -12.56 3.90
C ALA A 314 3.98 -11.14 3.33
N GLY A 315 4.37 -10.12 4.10
CA GLY A 315 4.35 -8.73 3.64
C GLY A 315 5.41 -8.45 2.57
N LEU A 316 6.60 -9.07 2.63
CA LEU A 316 7.65 -8.94 1.62
C LEU A 316 7.21 -9.52 0.28
N GLU A 317 6.59 -10.70 0.28
CA GLU A 317 6.03 -11.31 -0.92
C GLU A 317 4.93 -10.43 -1.55
N ALA A 318 4.04 -9.85 -0.73
CA ALA A 318 3.04 -8.90 -1.19
C ALA A 318 3.66 -7.59 -1.72
N LEU A 319 4.72 -7.09 -1.07
CA LEU A 319 5.43 -5.88 -1.50
C LEU A 319 6.15 -6.09 -2.84
N CYS A 320 6.83 -7.23 -3.01
CA CYS A 320 7.46 -7.62 -4.27
C CYS A 320 6.44 -7.65 -5.41
N ASP A 321 5.27 -8.22 -5.15
CA ASP A 321 4.16 -8.28 -6.09
C ASP A 321 3.63 -6.90 -6.49
N VAL A 322 3.43 -6.01 -5.50
CA VAL A 322 2.88 -4.67 -5.72
C VAL A 322 3.85 -3.77 -6.48
N GLU A 323 5.12 -3.73 -6.06
CA GLU A 323 6.15 -2.81 -6.57
C GLU A 323 7.00 -3.40 -7.70
N GLY A 324 6.88 -4.71 -7.96
CA GLY A 324 7.68 -5.38 -8.97
C GLY A 324 9.17 -5.40 -8.63
N LEU A 325 9.49 -5.84 -7.41
CA LEU A 325 10.86 -5.92 -6.91
C LEU A 325 11.35 -7.37 -7.01
N GLU A 326 12.55 -7.56 -7.57
CA GLU A 326 13.22 -8.87 -7.66
C GLU A 326 13.79 -9.32 -6.30
N ARG A 327 14.05 -8.34 -5.43
CA ARG A 327 14.54 -8.56 -4.08
C ARG A 327 13.96 -7.53 -3.13
N THR A 328 13.46 -8.00 -2.01
CA THR A 328 13.12 -7.18 -0.84
C THR A 328 13.87 -7.67 0.39
N PHE A 329 13.91 -6.83 1.40
CA PHE A 329 14.58 -7.14 2.64
C PHE A 329 13.66 -6.91 3.83
N GLY A 330 13.88 -7.68 4.88
CA GLY A 330 13.10 -7.65 6.10
C GLY A 330 13.97 -7.45 7.33
N ILE A 331 13.41 -6.79 8.35
CA ILE A 331 13.92 -6.84 9.72
C ILE A 331 12.77 -7.19 10.64
N VAL A 332 12.95 -8.20 11.49
CA VAL A 332 12.03 -8.51 12.58
C VAL A 332 12.74 -8.27 13.89
N THR A 333 12.17 -7.46 14.78
CA THR A 333 12.85 -7.14 16.03
C THR A 333 11.90 -6.82 17.18
N ASN A 334 12.29 -7.23 18.39
CA ASN A 334 11.72 -6.74 19.65
C ASN A 334 12.65 -5.71 20.34
N TYR A 335 13.54 -5.09 19.57
CA TYR A 335 14.73 -4.30 19.97
C TYR A 335 15.93 -5.12 20.46
N LEU A 336 15.75 -6.25 21.14
CA LEU A 336 16.86 -7.05 21.65
C LEU A 336 17.37 -8.04 20.60
N GLU A 337 16.45 -8.76 19.99
CA GLU A 337 16.69 -9.72 18.92
C GLU A 337 16.40 -9.04 17.59
N TRP A 338 17.25 -9.30 16.60
CA TRP A 338 17.19 -8.73 15.26
C TRP A 338 17.36 -9.85 14.24
N VAL A 339 16.28 -10.17 13.55
CA VAL A 339 16.31 -11.13 12.44
C VAL A 339 16.34 -10.35 11.14
N PHE A 340 17.40 -10.53 10.37
CA PHE A 340 17.58 -9.90 9.06
C PHE A 340 17.19 -10.89 7.98
N ILE A 341 16.33 -10.46 7.05
CA ILE A 341 15.77 -11.30 6.00
C ILE A 341 16.11 -10.72 4.63
N SER A 342 16.50 -11.57 3.70
CA SER A 342 16.55 -11.28 2.26
C SER A 342 15.56 -12.18 1.56
N ASP A 343 14.66 -11.60 0.78
CA ASP A 343 13.69 -12.33 -0.03
C ASP A 343 13.93 -12.00 -1.51
N ASP A 344 14.49 -12.95 -2.27
CA ASP A 344 14.70 -12.82 -3.72
C ASP A 344 14.05 -13.94 -4.51
N ASP A 345 13.91 -13.75 -5.81
CA ASP A 345 13.09 -14.57 -6.69
C ASP A 345 13.23 -16.09 -6.53
N GLU A 346 14.36 -16.57 -6.02
CA GLU A 346 14.62 -17.98 -5.79
C GLU A 346 14.50 -18.37 -4.33
N THR A 347 15.14 -17.63 -3.41
CA THR A 347 15.24 -18.06 -2.01
C THR A 347 14.99 -16.95 -1.01
N ILE A 348 14.49 -17.37 0.16
CA ILE A 348 14.39 -16.53 1.35
C ILE A 348 15.56 -16.91 2.25
N ARG A 349 16.32 -15.93 2.71
CA ARG A 349 17.47 -16.13 3.59
C ARG A 349 17.29 -15.34 4.86
N ARG A 350 17.78 -15.86 5.99
CA ARG A 350 17.78 -15.15 7.26
C ARG A 350 19.08 -15.26 8.04
N ILE A 351 19.34 -14.28 8.88
CA ILE A 351 20.36 -14.34 9.93
C ILE A 351 19.84 -13.65 11.18
N ASP A 352 20.15 -14.23 12.34
CA ASP A 352 19.66 -13.78 13.63
C ASP A 352 20.82 -13.18 14.42
N GLU A 353 20.61 -11.99 14.98
CA GLU A 353 21.55 -11.31 15.85
C GLU A 353 20.89 -10.82 17.13
N THR A 354 21.69 -10.66 18.18
CA THR A 354 21.19 -10.23 19.49
C THR A 354 22.06 -9.10 20.06
N LEU A 355 21.41 -8.02 20.48
CA LEU A 355 22.06 -6.95 21.20
C LEU A 355 22.55 -7.44 22.57
N LYS A 356 23.84 -7.25 22.83
CA LYS A 356 24.45 -7.59 24.11
C LYS A 356 24.19 -6.45 25.09
N VAL A 357 23.31 -6.68 26.06
CA VAL A 357 22.86 -5.65 27.01
C VAL A 357 23.42 -5.88 28.41
N ARG A 358 23.88 -4.81 29.06
CA ARG A 358 24.26 -4.80 30.48
C ARG A 358 23.54 -3.67 31.19
N ARG A 359 22.77 -3.98 32.24
CA ARG A 359 21.94 -2.99 32.97
C ARG A 359 21.07 -2.15 32.03
N SER A 360 20.38 -2.82 31.10
CA SER A 360 19.51 -2.22 30.08
C SER A 360 20.19 -1.37 29.00
N MET A 361 21.52 -1.15 29.09
CA MET A 361 22.30 -0.48 28.05
C MET A 361 22.96 -1.48 27.10
N PRO A 362 22.79 -1.36 25.78
CA PRO A 362 23.49 -2.21 24.82
C PRO A 362 24.98 -1.85 24.73
N SER A 363 25.81 -2.86 24.47
CA SER A 363 27.23 -2.69 24.24
C SER A 363 27.47 -1.95 22.92
N LYS A 364 28.53 -1.14 22.84
CA LYS A 364 28.86 -0.41 21.62
C LYS A 364 29.22 -1.36 20.48
N GLU A 365 29.82 -2.49 20.80
CA GLU A 365 30.26 -3.51 19.84
C GLU A 365 29.04 -4.17 19.19
N SER A 366 28.07 -4.65 19.99
CA SER A 366 26.84 -5.24 19.44
C SER A 366 25.98 -4.21 18.70
N LEU A 367 25.91 -2.96 19.18
CA LEU A 367 25.27 -1.89 18.42
C LEU A 367 25.96 -1.65 17.07
N LYS A 368 27.29 -1.64 17.04
CA LYS A 368 28.06 -1.43 15.82
C LYS A 368 27.80 -2.54 14.80
N GLU A 369 27.66 -3.77 15.26
CA GLU A 369 27.30 -4.92 14.42
C GLU A 369 25.93 -4.75 13.76
N ILE A 370 24.88 -4.54 14.57
CA ILE A 370 23.50 -4.32 14.07
C ILE A 370 23.44 -3.14 13.10
N LEU A 371 24.08 -2.00 13.44
CA LEU A 371 24.16 -0.86 12.54
C LEU A 371 24.87 -1.21 11.23
N GLY A 372 25.93 -2.01 11.29
CA GLY A 372 26.68 -2.47 10.14
C GLY A 372 25.89 -3.39 9.23
N MET A 373 25.02 -4.25 9.78
CA MET A 373 24.14 -5.13 9.00
C MET A 373 23.06 -4.34 8.27
N ILE A 374 22.34 -3.44 8.97
CA ILE A 374 21.35 -2.53 8.36
C ILE A 374 22.02 -1.68 7.29
N TYR A 375 23.20 -1.13 7.59
CA TYR A 375 23.99 -0.36 6.64
C TYR A 375 24.36 -1.21 5.42
N GLY A 376 24.78 -2.47 5.63
CA GLY A 376 25.10 -3.44 4.58
C GLY A 376 23.93 -3.70 3.63
N MET A 377 22.72 -3.87 4.16
CA MET A 377 21.50 -4.09 3.37
C MET A 377 21.09 -2.85 2.56
N LEU A 378 21.24 -1.66 3.15
CA LEU A 378 20.89 -0.39 2.49
C LEU A 378 21.95 0.15 1.53
N SER A 379 23.21 -0.24 1.71
CA SER A 379 24.29 0.21 0.84
C SER A 379 24.34 -0.62 -0.43
N ASN A 380 24.70 0.04 -1.52
CA ASN A 380 24.78 -0.58 -2.84
C ASN A 380 25.84 -1.68 -2.83
N SER A 381 25.39 -2.90 -2.65
CA SER A 381 26.09 -4.10 -3.07
C SER A 381 25.32 -4.55 -4.32
N ASN A 382 25.97 -4.33 -5.48
CA ASN A 382 25.63 -4.65 -6.88
C ASN A 382 24.18 -5.01 -7.21
#